data_AF-A0A924BVJ4-F1
#
_entry.id   AF-A0A924BVJ4-F1
#
_cell.length_a   1.000
_cell.length_b   1.000
_cell.length_c   1.000
_cell.angle_alpha   90.00
_cell.angle_beta   90.00
_cell.angle_gamma   90.00
#
_symmetry.space_group_name_H-M   'P 1'
#
loop_
_entity.id
_entity.type
_entity.pdbx_description
1 polymer ?
#
loop_
_entity_poly.entity_id
_entity_poly.type
_entity_poly.pdbx_seq_one_letter_code
_entity_poly.pdbx_strand_id
1 'polypeptide(L)'
;MNAPGSPFAPAVALVDIDGAVDRAAKALAAAQQADGHWVFELEADCTIPAEYVLLRHYLGEPVDAMLEAKIGRYLRRIQSVEHHGWGLFHAGGFDVSASVKAYYALKMIGDPVDALHMARARDAILKAGGAEASNVFTRIQLALFGAGPWAKVPTLPPELILLPRWFPLHLSKMAYWARTVVVPLLVLCTVQPVARNPLGIKVDELYSGLSINPG
;
A
#
# COMPACT_ATOMS: atom_id res chain seq x y z
N MET A 1 0.36 -1.30 -63.39
CA MET A 1 1.16 -0.43 -62.49
C MET A 1 0.72 -0.81 -61.08
N ASN A 2 1.44 -1.75 -60.44
CA ASN A 2 1.07 -2.31 -59.14
C ASN A 2 1.64 -1.43 -58.03
N ALA A 3 0.78 -0.96 -57.13
CA ALA A 3 1.19 -0.30 -55.89
C ALA A 3 1.69 -1.35 -54.87
N PRO A 4 2.66 -1.02 -54.01
CA PRO A 4 3.28 -1.96 -53.08
C PRO A 4 2.36 -2.28 -51.89
N GLY A 5 2.45 -3.53 -51.44
CA GLY A 5 1.63 -4.10 -50.37
C GLY A 5 1.77 -3.40 -49.03
N SER A 6 0.66 -3.36 -48.31
CA SER A 6 0.51 -2.86 -46.94
C SER A 6 1.33 -3.70 -45.94
N PRO A 7 1.96 -3.10 -44.91
CA PRO A 7 2.87 -3.78 -43.98
C PRO A 7 2.11 -4.38 -42.78
N PHE A 8 1.11 -5.23 -43.04
CA PHE A 8 0.49 -5.98 -41.94
C PHE A 8 1.30 -7.27 -41.69
N ALA A 9 1.64 -7.47 -40.41
CA ALA A 9 2.44 -8.58 -39.88
C ALA A 9 2.01 -9.96 -40.43
N PRO A 10 2.95 -10.94 -40.51
CA PRO A 10 2.64 -12.25 -41.08
C PRO A 10 1.48 -12.91 -40.35
N ALA A 11 0.56 -13.51 -41.12
CA ALA A 11 -0.57 -14.26 -40.60
C ALA A 11 -0.06 -15.44 -39.75
N VAL A 12 -0.25 -15.37 -38.43
CA VAL A 12 -0.04 -16.50 -37.52
C VAL A 12 -0.95 -17.64 -37.98
N ALA A 13 -0.36 -18.76 -38.39
CA ALA A 13 -1.12 -19.91 -38.87
C ALA A 13 -1.96 -20.50 -37.72
N LEU A 14 -3.23 -20.80 -37.96
CA LEU A 14 -4.19 -21.31 -36.95
C LEU A 14 -3.69 -22.56 -36.20
N VAL A 15 -2.84 -23.39 -36.82
CA VAL A 15 -2.20 -24.56 -36.19
C VAL A 15 -1.27 -24.20 -35.03
N ASP A 16 -0.66 -23.01 -35.07
CA ASP A 16 0.16 -22.48 -33.98
C ASP A 16 -0.71 -22.10 -32.76
N ILE A 17 -1.96 -21.68 -33.01
CA ILE A 17 -2.92 -21.30 -31.96
C ILE A 17 -3.41 -22.54 -31.21
N ASP A 18 -3.84 -23.60 -31.91
CA ASP A 18 -4.31 -24.83 -31.24
C ASP A 18 -3.21 -25.45 -30.37
N GLY A 19 -1.97 -25.48 -30.89
CA GLY A 19 -0.81 -25.93 -30.12
C GLY A 19 -0.52 -25.07 -28.90
N ALA A 20 -0.71 -23.74 -28.99
CA ALA A 20 -0.55 -22.83 -27.86
C ALA A 20 -1.65 -23.03 -26.80
N VAL A 21 -2.90 -23.22 -27.21
CA VAL A 21 -4.04 -23.50 -26.32
C VAL A 21 -3.81 -24.80 -25.57
N ASP A 22 -3.40 -25.88 -26.25
CA ASP A 22 -3.11 -27.17 -25.61
C ASP A 22 -2.00 -27.06 -24.56
N ARG A 23 -0.94 -26.30 -24.84
CA ARG A 23 0.14 -26.07 -23.88
C ARG A 23 -0.34 -25.29 -22.66
N ALA A 24 -1.11 -24.23 -22.88
CA ALA A 24 -1.66 -23.41 -21.80
C ALA A 24 -2.63 -24.21 -20.91
N ALA A 25 -3.52 -25.00 -21.52
CA ALA A 25 -4.47 -25.85 -20.82
C ALA A 25 -3.75 -26.91 -19.96
N LYS A 26 -2.72 -27.57 -20.51
CA LYS A 26 -1.89 -28.52 -19.76
C LYS A 26 -1.15 -27.87 -18.61
N ALA A 27 -0.59 -26.67 -18.81
CA ALA A 27 0.09 -25.93 -17.76
C ALA A 27 -0.87 -25.53 -16.63
N LEU A 28 -2.06 -25.04 -16.97
CA LEU A 28 -3.08 -24.68 -15.98
C LEU A 28 -3.57 -25.93 -15.23
N ALA A 29 -3.87 -27.03 -15.92
CA ALA A 29 -4.27 -28.29 -15.30
C ALA A 29 -3.19 -28.84 -14.34
N ALA A 30 -1.91 -28.73 -14.72
CA ALA A 30 -0.79 -29.14 -13.87
C ALA A 30 -0.61 -28.26 -12.62
N ALA A 31 -1.11 -27.01 -12.62
CA ALA A 31 -1.07 -26.10 -11.49
C ALA A 31 -2.27 -26.27 -10.51
N GLN A 32 -3.25 -27.10 -10.87
CA GLN A 32 -4.42 -27.36 -10.04
C GLN A 32 -4.02 -28.14 -8.78
N GLN A 33 -4.54 -27.71 -7.63
CA GLN A 33 -4.35 -28.41 -6.35
C GLN A 33 -5.22 -29.68 -6.30
N ALA A 34 -4.91 -30.57 -5.36
CA ALA A 34 -5.57 -31.88 -5.26
C ALA A 34 -7.09 -31.81 -5.02
N ASP A 35 -7.58 -30.72 -4.45
CA ASP A 35 -9.01 -30.41 -4.20
C ASP A 35 -9.66 -29.57 -5.32
N GLY A 36 -8.93 -29.31 -6.40
CA GLY A 36 -9.45 -28.71 -7.62
C GLY A 36 -9.31 -27.19 -7.73
N HIS A 37 -8.78 -26.48 -6.73
CA HIS A 37 -8.56 -25.04 -6.83
C HIS A 37 -7.20 -24.68 -7.44
N TRP A 38 -7.01 -23.39 -7.75
CA TRP A 38 -5.72 -22.82 -8.14
C TRP A 38 -5.28 -21.77 -7.13
N VAL A 39 -3.98 -21.74 -6.85
CA VAL A 39 -3.36 -20.70 -6.01
C VAL A 39 -2.32 -19.99 -6.83
N PHE A 40 -2.51 -18.69 -6.98
CA PHE A 40 -1.54 -17.80 -7.58
C PHE A 40 -1.31 -16.60 -6.66
N GLU A 41 -0.18 -15.95 -6.84
CA GLU A 41 0.13 -14.73 -6.10
C GLU A 41 -0.84 -13.61 -6.50
N LEU A 42 -1.49 -13.02 -5.51
CA LEU A 42 -2.25 -11.79 -5.66
C LEU A 42 -1.44 -10.65 -5.05
N GLU A 43 -0.61 -10.03 -5.87
CA GLU A 43 0.13 -8.83 -5.47
C GLU A 43 -0.80 -7.62 -5.53
N ALA A 44 -0.93 -6.89 -4.41
CA ALA A 44 -1.69 -5.65 -4.33
C ALA A 44 -0.76 -4.44 -4.58
N ASP A 45 -0.17 -3.91 -3.52
CA ASP A 45 0.79 -2.83 -3.55
C ASP A 45 1.78 -2.93 -2.37
N CYS A 46 2.67 -1.95 -2.23
CA CYS A 46 3.66 -1.91 -1.16
C CYS A 46 3.05 -1.67 0.23
N THR A 47 1.82 -1.17 0.31
CA THR A 47 1.20 -0.72 1.56
C THR A 47 0.79 -1.88 2.44
N ILE A 48 0.24 -2.96 1.86
CA ILE A 48 -0.17 -4.15 2.62
C ILE A 48 1.00 -4.77 3.42
N PRO A 49 2.15 -5.12 2.80
CA PRO A 49 3.27 -5.66 3.57
C PRO A 49 3.91 -4.63 4.52
N ALA A 50 3.92 -3.34 4.15
CA ALA A 50 4.42 -2.29 5.02
C ALA A 50 3.54 -2.12 6.29
N GLU A 51 2.23 -2.07 6.12
CA GLU A 51 1.26 -2.00 7.20
C GLU A 51 1.28 -3.24 8.07
N TYR A 52 1.56 -4.42 7.51
CA TYR A 52 1.70 -5.63 8.30
C TYR A 52 2.90 -5.56 9.24
N VAL A 53 4.07 -5.09 8.77
CA VAL A 53 5.22 -4.81 9.64
C VAL A 53 4.80 -3.85 10.74
N LEU A 54 4.23 -2.71 10.38
CA LEU A 54 3.81 -1.69 11.35
C LEU A 54 2.75 -2.24 12.32
N LEU A 55 1.81 -3.09 11.90
CA LEU A 55 0.82 -3.69 12.79
C LEU A 55 1.48 -4.52 13.90
N ARG A 56 2.47 -5.35 13.56
CA ARG A 56 3.14 -6.19 14.56
C ARG A 56 3.93 -5.35 15.56
N HIS A 57 4.58 -4.30 15.08
CA HIS A 57 5.29 -3.34 15.95
C HIS A 57 4.32 -2.49 16.79
N TYR A 58 3.15 -2.15 16.26
CA TYR A 58 2.06 -1.51 16.99
C TYR A 58 1.60 -2.37 18.18
N LEU A 59 1.42 -3.68 17.93
CA LEU A 59 1.04 -4.67 18.94
C LEU A 59 2.19 -5.07 19.87
N GLY A 60 3.43 -4.66 19.57
CA GLY A 60 4.62 -5.05 20.33
C GLY A 60 4.87 -6.56 20.30
N GLU A 61 4.54 -7.21 19.19
CA GLU A 61 4.86 -8.63 18.99
C GLU A 61 6.37 -8.84 18.88
N PRO A 62 6.89 -10.03 19.24
CA PRO A 62 8.30 -10.37 19.04
C PRO A 62 8.68 -10.25 17.56
N VAL A 63 9.78 -9.57 17.26
CA VAL A 63 10.27 -9.35 15.88
C VAL A 63 10.47 -10.68 15.15
N ASP A 64 9.87 -10.79 13.96
CA ASP A 64 10.09 -11.91 13.03
C ASP A 64 11.08 -11.44 11.98
N ALA A 65 12.36 -11.55 12.32
CA ALA A 65 13.44 -11.03 11.50
C ALA A 65 13.48 -11.66 10.10
N MET A 66 13.03 -12.91 9.95
CA MET A 66 13.01 -13.59 8.65
C MET A 66 11.92 -13.01 7.74
N LEU A 67 10.72 -12.81 8.29
CA LEU A 67 9.60 -12.22 7.55
C LEU A 67 9.87 -10.75 7.22
N GLU A 68 10.34 -9.98 8.19
CA GLU A 68 10.72 -8.57 8.00
C GLU A 68 11.84 -8.43 6.97
N ALA A 69 12.84 -9.31 6.96
CA ALA A 69 13.87 -9.31 5.92
C ALA A 69 13.30 -9.62 4.52
N LYS A 70 12.30 -10.51 4.41
CA LYS A 70 11.60 -10.79 3.13
C LYS A 70 10.82 -9.57 2.66
N ILE A 71 10.06 -8.94 3.55
CA ILE A 71 9.29 -7.72 3.25
C ILE A 71 10.23 -6.57 2.87
N GLY A 72 11.31 -6.35 3.61
CA GLY A 72 12.29 -5.31 3.29
C GLY A 72 12.95 -5.53 1.94
N ARG A 73 13.32 -6.78 1.59
CA ARG A 73 13.83 -7.10 0.24
C ARG A 73 12.80 -6.79 -0.84
N TYR A 74 11.54 -7.14 -0.60
CA TYR A 74 10.44 -6.83 -1.52
C TYR A 74 10.30 -5.31 -1.72
N LEU A 75 10.14 -4.54 -0.64
CA LEU A 75 9.95 -3.09 -0.69
C LEU A 75 11.10 -2.38 -1.41
N ARG A 76 12.36 -2.76 -1.12
CA ARG A 76 13.54 -2.20 -1.82
C ARG A 76 13.55 -2.55 -3.31
N ARG A 77 13.15 -3.77 -3.67
CA ARG A 77 13.09 -4.23 -5.08
C ARG A 77 12.09 -3.42 -5.90
N ILE A 78 10.95 -3.08 -5.31
CA ILE A 78 9.87 -2.38 -6.02
C ILE A 78 9.93 -0.85 -5.89
N GLN A 79 10.95 -0.31 -5.22
CA GLN A 79 11.16 1.13 -5.16
C GLN A 79 11.51 1.66 -6.55
N SER A 80 10.83 2.72 -6.98
CA SER A 80 11.01 3.25 -8.33
C SER A 80 12.38 3.89 -8.52
N VAL A 81 13.03 3.59 -9.64
CA VAL A 81 14.26 4.26 -10.05
C VAL A 81 14.02 5.67 -10.61
N GLU A 82 12.79 5.98 -11.03
CA GLU A 82 12.43 7.26 -11.65
C GLU A 82 12.04 8.32 -10.61
N HIS A 83 11.17 7.95 -9.67
CA HIS A 83 10.64 8.88 -8.67
C HIS A 83 11.05 8.54 -7.23
N HIS A 84 11.81 7.46 -7.02
CA HIS A 84 12.40 7.07 -5.72
C HIS A 84 11.42 6.77 -4.57
N GLY A 85 10.12 6.79 -4.85
CA GLY A 85 9.08 6.36 -3.94
C GLY A 85 8.42 5.06 -4.41
N TRP A 86 7.18 4.87 -3.95
CA TRP A 86 6.32 3.74 -4.28
C TRP A 86 4.97 4.24 -4.81
N GLY A 87 4.34 3.42 -5.64
CA GLY A 87 2.99 3.66 -6.17
C GLY A 87 1.97 2.68 -5.60
N LEU A 88 0.70 2.88 -5.97
CA LEU A 88 -0.44 2.04 -5.55
C LEU A 88 -0.65 0.80 -6.44
N PHE A 89 0.16 0.61 -7.47
CA PHE A 89 0.13 -0.54 -8.35
C PHE A 89 1.49 -0.68 -9.08
N HIS A 90 1.71 -1.84 -9.71
CA HIS A 90 2.94 -2.14 -10.43
C HIS A 90 3.23 -1.09 -11.51
N ALA A 91 4.43 -0.49 -11.46
CA ALA A 91 4.86 0.61 -12.33
C ALA A 91 3.94 1.85 -12.30
N GLY A 92 3.15 2.02 -11.23
CA GLY A 92 2.38 3.23 -10.98
C GLY A 92 3.28 4.42 -10.63
N GLY A 93 2.73 5.63 -10.78
CA GLY A 93 3.43 6.86 -10.39
C GLY A 93 3.64 6.98 -8.88
N PHE A 94 4.40 8.01 -8.48
CA PHE A 94 4.65 8.31 -7.07
C PHE A 94 3.34 8.56 -6.31
N ASP A 95 3.14 7.83 -5.22
CA ASP A 95 2.09 8.10 -4.23
C ASP A 95 2.74 8.39 -2.87
N VAL A 96 2.42 9.56 -2.29
CA VAL A 96 3.00 10.00 -1.03
C VAL A 96 2.60 9.08 0.14
N SER A 97 1.37 8.57 0.13
CA SER A 97 0.85 7.73 1.21
C SER A 97 1.51 6.37 1.21
N ALA A 98 1.64 5.76 0.03
CA ALA A 98 2.35 4.51 -0.18
C ALA A 98 3.84 4.64 0.16
N SER A 99 4.46 5.74 -0.26
CA SER A 99 5.88 5.99 -0.02
C SER A 99 6.19 6.19 1.46
N VAL A 100 5.37 6.94 2.19
CA VAL A 100 5.51 7.11 3.64
C VAL A 100 5.39 5.77 4.37
N LYS A 101 4.41 4.93 3.99
CA LYS A 101 4.23 3.60 4.59
C LYS A 101 5.43 2.69 4.34
N ALA A 102 5.88 2.60 3.08
CA ALA A 102 7.01 1.77 2.71
C ALA A 102 8.31 2.24 3.39
N TYR A 103 8.57 3.55 3.40
CA TYR A 103 9.69 4.13 4.12
C TYR A 103 9.65 3.79 5.62
N TYR A 104 8.49 3.98 6.26
CA TYR A 104 8.35 3.72 7.68
C TYR A 104 8.56 2.24 8.00
N ALA A 105 8.02 1.33 7.20
CA ALA A 105 8.27 -0.09 7.36
C ALA A 105 9.77 -0.43 7.22
N LEU A 106 10.47 0.11 6.21
CA LEU A 106 11.92 -0.09 6.05
C LEU A 106 12.72 0.44 7.23
N LYS A 107 12.38 1.64 7.74
CA LYS A 107 13.00 2.19 8.95
C LYS A 107 12.75 1.30 10.17
N MET A 108 11.53 0.79 10.32
CA MET A 108 11.15 -0.12 11.40
C MET A 108 11.94 -1.44 11.35
N ILE A 109 12.19 -1.97 10.15
CA ILE A 109 13.01 -3.16 9.90
C ILE A 109 14.50 -2.91 10.24
N GLY A 110 14.94 -1.64 10.25
CA GLY A 110 16.29 -1.24 10.63
C GLY A 110 17.13 -0.63 9.50
N ASP A 111 16.52 -0.27 8.36
CA ASP A 111 17.24 0.44 7.31
C ASP A 111 17.61 1.86 7.80
N PRO A 112 18.90 2.26 7.70
CA PRO A 112 19.33 3.54 8.26
C PRO A 112 18.87 4.69 7.35
N VAL A 113 18.49 5.80 7.97
CA VAL A 113 17.85 6.95 7.29
C VAL A 113 18.75 7.63 6.25
N ASP A 114 20.05 7.42 6.33
CA ASP A 114 21.09 7.93 5.44
C ASP A 114 21.49 6.93 4.33
N ALA A 115 20.98 5.69 4.35
CA ALA A 115 21.14 4.78 3.22
C ALA A 115 20.58 5.42 1.95
N LEU A 116 21.25 5.21 0.81
CA LEU A 116 20.94 5.89 -0.44
C LEU A 116 19.46 5.77 -0.84
N HIS A 117 18.86 4.59 -0.65
CA HIS A 117 17.47 4.33 -0.99
C HIS A 117 16.48 5.02 -0.03
N MET A 118 16.83 5.12 1.26
CA MET A 118 16.06 5.85 2.27
C MET A 118 16.16 7.36 2.02
N ALA A 119 17.36 7.90 1.85
CA ALA A 119 17.57 9.33 1.60
C ALA A 119 16.79 9.79 0.36
N ARG A 120 16.86 9.06 -0.74
CA ARG A 120 16.10 9.38 -1.97
C ARG A 120 14.59 9.32 -1.77
N ALA A 121 14.08 8.32 -1.03
CA ALA A 121 12.66 8.22 -0.71
C ALA A 121 12.19 9.39 0.17
N ARG A 122 12.97 9.74 1.21
CA ARG A 122 12.69 10.92 2.06
C ARG A 122 12.62 12.18 1.23
N ASP A 123 13.62 12.42 0.37
CA ASP A 123 13.67 13.63 -0.45
C ASP A 123 12.47 13.70 -1.42
N ALA A 124 12.06 12.56 -2.00
CA ALA A 124 10.87 12.48 -2.83
C ALA A 124 9.57 12.75 -2.04
N ILE A 125 9.44 12.20 -0.83
CA ILE A 125 8.31 12.44 0.08
C ILE A 125 8.23 13.92 0.46
N LEU A 126 9.34 14.54 0.85
CA LEU A 126 9.41 15.96 1.21
C LEU A 126 9.05 16.85 0.02
N LYS A 127 9.54 16.53 -1.19
CA LYS A 127 9.18 17.24 -2.43
C LYS A 127 7.68 17.15 -2.74
N ALA A 128 7.02 16.07 -2.33
CA ALA A 128 5.58 15.88 -2.50
C ALA A 128 4.72 16.50 -1.38
N GLY A 129 5.32 17.31 -0.49
CA GLY A 129 4.62 17.96 0.62
C GLY A 129 4.75 17.24 1.96
N GLY A 130 5.62 16.24 2.05
CA GLY A 130 5.93 15.51 3.27
C GLY A 130 4.83 14.55 3.72
N ALA A 131 5.01 13.97 4.90
CA ALA A 131 4.02 13.11 5.54
C ALA A 131 2.67 13.82 5.75
N GLU A 132 2.68 15.15 5.84
CA GLU A 132 1.48 15.99 5.91
C GLU A 132 0.56 15.78 4.69
N ALA A 133 1.11 15.51 3.50
CA ALA A 133 0.35 15.37 2.25
C ALA A 133 -0.35 14.01 2.12
N SER A 134 -0.10 13.10 3.07
CA SER A 134 -0.68 11.77 3.04
C SER A 134 -2.20 11.77 3.24
N ASN A 135 -2.84 10.75 2.70
CA ASN A 135 -4.27 10.52 2.87
C ASN A 135 -4.63 10.19 4.33
N VAL A 136 -5.93 10.14 4.62
CA VAL A 136 -6.46 9.92 5.97
C VAL A 136 -5.96 8.62 6.61
N PHE A 137 -5.82 7.52 5.86
CA PHE A 137 -5.38 6.24 6.40
C PHE A 137 -3.93 6.30 6.88
N THR A 138 -3.05 6.92 6.09
CA THR A 138 -1.64 7.13 6.50
C THR A 138 -1.55 8.08 7.69
N ARG A 139 -2.36 9.15 7.74
CA ARG A 139 -2.38 10.05 8.90
C ARG A 139 -2.83 9.34 10.17
N ILE A 140 -3.85 8.48 10.10
CA ILE A 140 -4.29 7.65 11.22
C ILE A 140 -3.15 6.73 11.65
N GLN A 141 -2.48 6.06 10.71
CA GLN A 141 -1.35 5.19 11.03
C GLN A 141 -0.20 5.93 11.71
N LEU A 142 0.17 7.12 11.23
CA LEU A 142 1.19 7.95 11.88
C LEU A 142 0.76 8.39 13.29
N ALA A 143 -0.52 8.74 13.47
CA ALA A 143 -1.07 9.10 14.77
C ALA A 143 -1.09 7.94 15.76
N LEU A 144 -1.42 6.72 15.30
CA LEU A 144 -1.34 5.49 16.10
C LEU A 144 0.07 5.25 16.64
N PHE A 145 1.12 5.69 15.95
CA PHE A 145 2.51 5.59 16.43
C PHE A 145 2.99 6.82 17.22
N GLY A 146 2.15 7.84 17.41
CA GLY A 146 2.58 9.12 17.95
C GLY A 146 3.63 9.82 17.09
N ALA A 147 3.72 9.46 15.81
CA ALA A 147 4.56 10.10 14.79
C ALA A 147 3.87 11.32 14.15
N GLY A 148 2.56 11.47 14.36
CA GLY A 148 1.79 12.67 14.00
C GLY A 148 0.66 12.93 15.00
N PRO A 149 0.10 14.15 15.05
CA PRO A 149 -0.99 14.48 15.96
C PRO A 149 -2.34 13.97 15.47
N TRP A 150 -3.13 13.38 16.37
CA TRP A 150 -4.54 13.03 16.10
C TRP A 150 -5.38 14.21 15.62
N ALA A 151 -5.06 15.44 16.05
CA ALA A 151 -5.74 16.67 15.61
C ALA A 151 -5.63 16.96 14.09
N LYS A 152 -4.73 16.29 13.37
CA LYS A 152 -4.59 16.41 11.90
C LYS A 152 -5.28 15.28 11.13
N VAL A 153 -5.85 14.31 11.84
CA VAL A 153 -6.74 13.30 11.27
C VAL A 153 -8.15 13.90 11.17
N PRO A 154 -8.81 13.87 9.99
CA PRO A 154 -10.20 14.27 9.86
C PRO A 154 -11.10 13.57 10.87
N THR A 155 -11.91 14.33 11.59
CA THR A 155 -12.85 13.79 12.57
C THR A 155 -13.92 12.94 11.87
N LEU A 156 -13.99 11.67 12.25
CA LEU A 156 -15.06 10.76 11.86
C LEU A 156 -15.89 10.45 13.12
N PRO A 157 -17.09 11.06 13.29
CA PRO A 157 -17.85 10.91 14.52
C PRO A 157 -18.38 9.46 14.65
N PRO A 158 -18.13 8.76 15.78
CA PRO A 158 -18.63 7.39 15.98
C PRO A 158 -20.16 7.31 15.93
N GLU A 159 -20.87 8.41 16.20
CA GLU A 159 -22.32 8.54 16.13
C GLU A 159 -22.89 8.28 14.72
N LEU A 160 -22.05 8.24 13.67
CA LEU A 160 -22.45 7.79 12.34
C LEU A 160 -23.15 6.41 12.36
N ILE A 161 -22.81 5.56 13.34
CA ILE A 161 -23.45 4.25 13.52
C ILE A 161 -24.91 4.33 13.98
N LEU A 162 -25.30 5.44 14.63
CA LEU A 162 -26.63 5.66 15.19
C LEU A 162 -27.58 6.36 14.20
N LEU A 163 -27.06 6.79 13.05
CA LEU A 163 -27.87 7.48 12.05
C LEU A 163 -29.01 6.58 11.57
N PRO A 164 -30.17 7.15 11.24
CA PRO A 164 -31.27 6.37 10.69
C PRO A 164 -30.93 5.89 9.27
N ARG A 165 -31.45 4.73 8.88
CA ARG A 165 -31.18 4.11 7.57
C ARG A 165 -31.50 5.00 6.37
N TRP A 166 -32.42 5.96 6.50
CA TRP A 166 -32.76 6.90 5.45
C TRP A 166 -31.66 7.94 5.19
N PHE A 167 -30.80 8.24 6.18
CA PHE A 167 -29.78 9.28 6.08
C PHE A 167 -28.75 8.99 4.96
N PRO A 168 -28.34 9.98 4.13
CA PRO A 168 -27.49 9.72 2.95
C PRO A 168 -26.15 9.03 3.23
N LEU A 169 -25.51 9.31 4.37
CA LEU A 169 -24.21 8.72 4.77
C LEU A 169 -24.34 7.48 5.68
N HIS A 170 -25.52 6.88 5.77
CA HIS A 170 -25.72 5.71 6.60
C HIS A 170 -24.86 4.53 6.13
N LEU A 171 -24.25 3.79 7.07
CA LEU A 171 -23.34 2.68 6.79
C LEU A 171 -23.93 1.65 5.81
N SER A 172 -25.23 1.35 5.88
CA SER A 172 -25.87 0.40 4.96
C SER A 172 -25.85 0.82 3.49
N LYS A 173 -25.58 2.09 3.19
CA LYS A 173 -25.43 2.62 1.83
C LYS A 173 -23.97 2.55 1.35
N MET A 174 -23.04 2.20 2.22
CA MET A 174 -21.64 1.98 1.87
C MET A 174 -21.41 0.54 1.41
N ALA A 175 -20.47 0.36 0.49
CA ALA A 175 -20.01 -0.96 0.09
C ALA A 175 -19.51 -1.76 1.31
N TYR A 176 -19.65 -3.08 1.29
CA TYR A 176 -19.33 -3.91 2.45
C TYR A 176 -17.87 -3.75 2.91
N TRP A 177 -16.92 -3.68 1.97
CA TRP A 177 -15.51 -3.50 2.25
C TRP A 177 -15.21 -2.13 2.88
N ALA A 178 -15.94 -1.09 2.48
CA ALA A 178 -15.82 0.23 3.08
C ALA A 178 -16.34 0.22 4.54
N ARG A 179 -17.45 -0.48 4.82
CA ARG A 179 -17.98 -0.62 6.18
C ARG A 179 -17.00 -1.32 7.13
N THR A 180 -16.37 -2.40 6.66
CA THR A 180 -15.39 -3.16 7.45
C THR A 180 -14.14 -2.37 7.78
N VAL A 181 -13.85 -1.30 7.04
CA VAL A 181 -12.74 -0.37 7.33
C VAL A 181 -13.20 0.80 8.20
N VAL A 182 -14.33 1.44 7.85
CA VAL A 182 -14.82 2.64 8.56
C VAL A 182 -15.13 2.36 10.02
N VAL A 183 -15.83 1.26 10.33
CA VAL A 183 -16.28 0.99 11.70
C VAL A 183 -15.11 0.84 12.70
N PRO A 184 -14.05 0.05 12.43
CA PRO A 184 -12.86 0.04 13.27
C PRO A 184 -12.18 1.40 13.39
N LEU A 185 -12.11 2.17 12.30
CA LEU A 185 -11.48 3.50 12.33
C LEU A 185 -12.26 4.49 13.21
N LEU A 186 -13.59 4.40 13.27
CA LEU A 186 -14.40 5.20 14.21
C LEU A 186 -13.97 4.94 15.66
N VAL A 187 -13.74 3.68 16.02
CA VAL A 187 -13.26 3.30 17.36
C VAL A 187 -11.86 3.86 17.60
N LEU A 188 -10.94 3.68 16.65
CA LEU A 188 -9.56 4.16 16.78
C LEU A 188 -9.47 5.69 16.87
N CYS A 189 -10.23 6.43 16.05
CA CYS A 189 -10.28 7.89 16.09
C CYS A 189 -10.93 8.44 17.37
N THR A 190 -11.78 7.64 18.04
CA THR A 190 -12.41 7.99 19.32
C THR A 190 -11.47 7.72 20.49
N VAL A 191 -10.85 6.53 20.53
CA VAL A 191 -9.99 6.11 21.65
C VAL A 191 -8.60 6.73 21.56
N GLN A 192 -8.14 7.03 20.34
CA GLN A 192 -6.82 7.59 20.04
C GLN A 192 -5.67 6.80 20.69
N PRO A 193 -5.63 5.46 20.52
CA PRO A 193 -4.62 4.65 21.18
C PRO A 193 -3.23 4.95 20.59
N VAL A 194 -2.20 4.67 21.39
CA VAL A 194 -0.80 4.78 20.98
C VAL A 194 -0.18 3.38 20.96
N ALA A 195 0.59 3.13 19.91
CA ALA A 195 1.35 1.92 19.66
C ALA A 195 2.22 1.57 20.87
N ARG A 196 2.40 0.26 21.13
CA ARG A 196 3.42 -0.17 22.08
C ARG A 196 4.82 0.23 21.61
N ASN A 197 5.09 0.05 20.31
CA ASN A 197 6.31 0.48 19.61
C ASN A 197 7.57 0.36 20.49
N PRO A 198 8.00 -0.87 20.84
CA PRO A 198 9.08 -1.09 21.81
C PRO A 198 10.42 -0.47 21.37
N LEU A 199 10.61 -0.25 20.07
CA LEU A 199 11.80 0.38 19.51
C LEU A 199 11.75 1.92 19.54
N GLY A 200 10.57 2.52 19.79
CA GLY A 200 10.40 3.97 19.81
C GLY A 200 10.64 4.65 18.46
N ILE A 201 10.64 3.89 17.36
CA ILE A 201 10.93 4.41 16.02
C ILE A 201 9.77 5.28 15.55
N LYS A 202 10.11 6.46 15.03
CA LYS A 202 9.21 7.42 14.38
C LYS A 202 9.79 7.84 13.03
N VAL A 203 9.11 8.74 12.31
CA VAL A 203 9.50 9.22 10.98
C VAL A 203 9.46 10.75 10.90
N ASP A 204 10.02 11.42 11.90
CA ASP A 204 10.02 12.88 12.02
C ASP A 204 10.70 13.54 10.80
N GLU A 205 11.69 12.88 10.19
CA GLU A 205 12.38 13.31 8.98
C GLU A 205 11.53 13.34 7.70
N LEU A 206 10.32 12.78 7.74
CA LEU A 206 9.38 12.82 6.62
C LEU A 206 8.45 14.05 6.64
N TYR A 207 8.48 14.83 7.72
CA TYR A 207 7.65 16.03 7.85
C TYR A 207 8.35 17.24 7.24
N SER A 208 7.65 17.94 6.36
CA SER A 208 8.16 19.15 5.72
C SER A 208 8.09 20.39 6.62
N GLY A 209 7.21 20.35 7.64
CA GLY A 209 6.89 21.50 8.48
C GLY A 209 6.01 22.55 7.79
N LEU A 210 5.62 22.31 6.53
CA LEU A 210 4.76 23.20 5.77
C LEU A 210 3.29 22.90 6.10
N SER A 211 2.51 23.93 6.40
CA SER A 211 1.06 23.80 6.53
C SER A 211 0.45 23.51 5.16
N ILE A 212 -0.06 22.30 4.97
CA ILE A 212 -0.83 21.95 3.77
C ILE A 212 -2.17 22.65 3.85
N ASN A 213 -2.38 23.65 2.98
CA ASN A 213 -3.69 24.21 2.75
C ASN A 213 -4.55 23.15 2.06
N PRO A 214 -5.69 22.75 2.63
CA PRO A 214 -6.67 21.98 1.88
C PRO A 214 -7.19 22.90 0.78
N GLY A 215 -6.80 22.62 -0.46
CA GLY A 215 -7.42 23.20 -1.65
C GLY A 215 -8.85 22.72 -1.84
#